data_AF-A0A840N2J7-F1
#
_entry.id   AF-A0A840N2J7-F1
#
_cell.length_a   1.000
_cell.length_b   1.000
_cell.length_c   1.000
_cell.angle_alpha   90.00
_cell.angle_beta   90.00
_cell.angle_gamma   90.00
#
_symmetry.space_group_name_H-M   'P 1'
#
loop_
_entity.id
_entity.type
_entity.pdbx_description
1 polymer ?
#
loop_
_entity_poly.entity_id
_entity_poly.type
_entity_poly.pdbx_seq_one_letter_code
_entity_poly.pdbx_strand_id
1 'polypeptide(L)'
;MKTIVLAALGTVVGLVLGVALSILAGIAWVSIFQTTDFEGYSAMLVFFTFAPVGAVLGGLIGAIWAAYTAARARIRMESDA
;
A
#
# COMPACT_ATOMS: atom_id res chain seq x y z
N MET A 1 4.80 -22.97 1.22
CA MET A 1 3.41 -22.48 1.35
C MET A 1 3.29 -21.33 2.35
N LYS A 2 3.80 -21.45 3.60
CA LYS A 2 3.69 -20.39 4.64
C LYS A 2 4.12 -18.98 4.18
N THR A 3 5.26 -18.85 3.51
CA THR A 3 5.77 -17.56 3.01
C THR A 3 4.84 -16.92 1.97
N ILE A 4 4.22 -17.71 1.09
CA ILE A 4 3.31 -17.22 0.05
C ILE A 4 2.03 -16.68 0.70
N VAL A 5 1.49 -17.39 1.69
CA VAL A 5 0.31 -16.94 2.44
C VAL A 5 0.59 -15.64 3.19
N LEU A 6 1.76 -15.54 3.84
CA LEU A 6 2.17 -14.31 4.53
C LEU A 6 2.37 -13.16 3.55
N ALA A 7 2.98 -13.41 2.38
CA ALA A 7 3.12 -12.40 1.33
C ALA A 7 1.75 -11.90 0.85
N ALA A 8 0.79 -12.81 0.59
CA ALA A 8 -0.56 -12.44 0.18
C ALA A 8 -1.30 -11.60 1.24
N LEU A 9 -1.19 -11.98 2.52
CA LEU A 9 -1.73 -11.19 3.63
C LEU A 9 -1.06 -9.81 3.71
N GLY A 10 0.27 -9.76 3.57
CA GLY A 10 1.04 -8.52 3.48
C GLY A 10 0.56 -7.63 2.33
N THR A 11 0.26 -8.20 1.16
CA THR A 11 -0.32 -7.47 0.03
C THR A 11 -1.65 -6.83 0.39
N VAL A 12 -2.57 -7.59 0.99
CA VAL A 12 -3.91 -7.08 1.33
C VAL A 12 -3.82 -5.94 2.35
N VAL A 13 -3.04 -6.12 3.41
CA VAL A 13 -2.83 -5.06 4.42
C VAL A 13 -2.15 -3.85 3.80
N GLY A 14 -1.11 -4.07 3.01
CA GLY A 14 -0.38 -3.03 2.31
C GLY A 14 -1.26 -2.24 1.35
N LEU A 15 -2.16 -2.90 0.63
CA LEU A 15 -3.11 -2.26 -0.28
C LEU A 15 -4.05 -1.31 0.49
N VAL A 16 -4.66 -1.80 1.58
CA VAL A 16 -5.59 -0.99 2.39
C VAL A 16 -4.88 0.23 3.00
N LEU A 17 -3.72 0.02 3.61
CA LEU A 17 -2.94 1.12 4.20
C LEU A 17 -2.43 2.09 3.13
N GLY A 18 -1.97 1.58 1.99
CA GLY A 18 -1.50 2.38 0.87
C GLY A 18 -2.58 3.28 0.28
N VAL A 19 -3.79 2.75 0.08
CA VAL A 19 -4.96 3.53 -0.34
C VAL A 19 -5.30 4.61 0.69
N ALA A 20 -5.36 4.26 1.97
CA ALA A 20 -5.70 5.22 3.01
C ALA A 20 -4.70 6.39 3.06
N LEU A 21 -3.39 6.08 3.02
CA LEU A 21 -2.33 7.09 3.02
C LEU A 21 -2.36 7.97 1.78
N SER A 22 -2.56 7.38 0.59
CA SER A 22 -2.56 8.15 -0.65
C SER A 22 -3.82 8.99 -0.81
N ILE A 23 -4.98 8.55 -0.32
CA ILE A 23 -6.20 9.38 -0.26
C ILE A 23 -5.92 10.62 0.59
N LEU A 24 -5.32 10.48 1.77
CA LEU A 24 -4.95 11.62 2.61
C LEU A 24 -3.98 12.57 1.90
N ALA A 25 -2.99 12.02 1.18
CA ALA A 25 -2.07 12.82 0.36
C ALA A 25 -2.79 13.56 -0.79
N GLY A 26 -3.76 12.90 -1.44
CA GLY A 26 -4.56 13.51 -2.50
C GLY A 26 -5.46 14.64 -1.97
N ILE A 27 -6.08 14.46 -0.80
CA ILE A 27 -6.85 15.52 -0.13
C ILE A 27 -5.94 16.71 0.21
N ALA A 28 -4.75 16.44 0.76
CA ALA A 28 -3.76 17.48 1.02
C ALA A 28 -3.35 18.21 -0.27
N TRP A 29 -3.14 17.47 -1.37
CA TRP A 29 -2.82 18.04 -2.68
C TRP A 29 -3.91 18.99 -3.18
N VAL A 30 -5.16 18.54 -3.19
CA VAL A 30 -6.31 19.36 -3.61
C VAL A 30 -6.38 20.65 -2.79
N SER A 31 -6.16 20.56 -1.47
CA SER A 31 -6.17 21.72 -0.57
C SER A 31 -5.00 22.68 -0.80
N ILE A 32 -3.79 22.19 -1.06
CA ILE A 32 -2.60 23.03 -1.25
C ILE A 32 -2.63 23.73 -2.60
N PHE A 33 -2.96 22.98 -3.65
CA PHE A 33 -2.93 23.47 -5.03
C PHE A 33 -4.26 24.05 -5.50
N GLN A 34 -5.27 24.11 -4.62
CA GLN A 34 -6.60 24.65 -4.94
C GLN A 34 -7.15 24.03 -6.23
N THR A 35 -7.07 22.69 -6.32
CA THR A 35 -7.54 21.96 -7.51
C THR A 35 -9.03 22.21 -7.69
N THR A 36 -9.44 22.54 -8.92
CA THR A 36 -10.85 22.85 -9.22
C THR A 36 -11.79 21.70 -8.84
N ASP A 37 -12.92 22.04 -8.24
CA ASP A 37 -14.02 21.13 -7.95
C ASP A 37 -15.03 21.05 -9.09
N PHE A 38 -14.79 21.75 -10.22
CA PHE A 38 -15.66 21.68 -11.39
C PHE A 38 -15.85 20.23 -11.84
N GLU A 39 -17.11 19.80 -11.97
CA GLU A 39 -17.51 18.42 -12.29
C GLU A 39 -16.93 17.33 -11.36
N GLY A 40 -16.45 17.71 -10.17
CA GLY A 40 -15.84 16.77 -9.21
C GLY A 40 -14.40 16.37 -9.54
N TYR A 41 -13.68 17.17 -10.35
CA TYR A 41 -12.31 16.88 -10.78
C TYR A 41 -11.33 16.61 -9.62
N SER A 42 -11.45 17.35 -8.51
CA SER A 42 -10.67 17.12 -7.29
C SER A 42 -10.86 15.72 -6.71
N ALA A 43 -12.11 15.26 -6.58
CA ALA A 43 -12.42 13.92 -6.10
C ALA A 43 -11.96 12.85 -7.10
N MET A 44 -12.10 13.11 -8.41
CA MET A 44 -11.60 12.20 -9.43
C MET A 44 -10.08 12.03 -9.34
N LEU A 45 -9.33 13.11 -9.13
CA LEU A 45 -7.87 13.05 -8.94
C LEU A 45 -7.50 12.16 -7.74
N VAL A 46 -8.19 12.32 -6.60
CA VAL A 46 -7.92 11.52 -5.39
C VAL A 46 -8.20 10.03 -5.63
N PHE A 47 -9.37 9.69 -6.18
CA PHE A 47 -9.80 8.29 -6.26
C PHE A 47 -9.34 7.54 -7.51
N PHE A 48 -9.05 8.22 -8.62
CA PHE A 48 -8.58 7.58 -9.85
C PHE A 48 -7.07 7.70 -10.06
N THR A 49 -6.37 8.53 -9.28
CA THR A 49 -4.90 8.64 -9.37
C THR A 49 -4.23 8.28 -8.05
N PHE A 50 -4.49 9.03 -6.98
CA PHE A 50 -3.80 8.79 -5.71
C PHE A 50 -4.15 7.43 -5.11
N ALA A 51 -5.43 7.08 -5.02
CA ALA A 51 -5.86 5.81 -4.43
C ALA A 51 -5.28 4.59 -5.18
N PRO A 52 -5.35 4.47 -6.53
CA PRO A 52 -4.78 3.33 -7.25
C PRO A 52 -3.26 3.27 -7.15
N VAL A 53 -2.57 4.41 -7.22
CA VAL A 53 -1.10 4.45 -7.05
C VAL A 53 -0.71 3.97 -5.65
N GLY A 54 -1.40 4.47 -4.62
CA GLY A 54 -1.19 4.04 -3.24
C GLY A 54 -1.50 2.55 -3.03
N ALA A 55 -2.56 2.03 -3.66
CA ALA A 55 -2.92 0.62 -3.61
C ALA A 55 -1.80 -0.27 -4.15
N VAL A 56 -1.28 0.07 -5.33
CA VAL A 56 -0.21 -0.70 -6.00
C VAL A 56 1.08 -0.64 -5.18
N LEU A 57 1.52 0.55 -4.78
CA LEU A 57 2.74 0.71 -3.99
C LEU A 57 2.62 0.05 -2.62
N GLY A 58 1.52 0.30 -1.92
CA GLY A 58 1.25 -0.29 -0.61
C GLY A 58 1.19 -1.80 -0.67
N GLY A 59 0.47 -2.37 -1.65
CA GLY A 59 0.39 -3.81 -1.86
C GLY A 59 1.75 -4.45 -2.14
N LEU A 60 2.56 -3.86 -3.01
CA LEU A 60 3.90 -4.36 -3.31
C LEU A 60 4.82 -4.29 -2.08
N ILE A 61 4.84 -3.15 -1.38
CA ILE A 61 5.64 -2.97 -0.16
C ILE A 61 5.23 -3.98 0.91
N GLY A 62 3.93 -4.13 1.14
CA GLY A 62 3.39 -5.08 2.12
C GLY A 62 3.75 -6.52 1.79
N ALA A 63 3.66 -6.92 0.52
CA ALA A 63 4.02 -8.26 0.06
C ALA A 63 5.52 -8.54 0.28
N ILE A 64 6.38 -7.62 -0.16
CA ILE A 64 7.83 -7.74 -0.07
C ILE A 64 8.25 -7.83 1.41
N TRP A 65 7.70 -6.97 2.25
CA TRP A 65 8.06 -6.94 3.67
C TRP A 65 7.61 -8.21 4.40
N ALA A 66 6.38 -8.67 4.17
CA ALA A 66 5.88 -9.92 4.76
C ALA A 66 6.65 -11.14 4.27
N ALA A 67 7.00 -11.21 2.99
CA ALA A 67 7.82 -12.29 2.44
C ALA A 67 9.24 -12.28 3.03
N TYR A 68 9.87 -11.10 3.11
CA TYR A 68 11.22 -10.94 3.66
C TYR A 68 11.30 -11.33 5.14
N THR A 69 10.35 -10.88 5.95
CA THR A 69 10.29 -11.22 7.38
C THR A 69 10.07 -12.72 7.59
N ALA A 70 9.20 -13.35 6.80
CA ALA A 70 8.98 -14.79 6.83
C ALA A 70 10.23 -15.58 6.41
N ALA A 71 10.95 -15.15 5.38
CA ALA A 71 12.18 -15.77 4.95
C ALA A 71 13.28 -15.67 6.02
N ARG A 72 13.44 -14.49 6.63
CA ARG A 72 14.41 -14.26 7.71
C ARG A 72 14.10 -15.09 8.95
N ALA A 73 12.83 -15.23 9.31
CA ALA A 73 12.42 -16.05 10.46
C ALA A 73 12.73 -17.54 10.22
N ARG A 74 12.56 -18.03 8.99
CA ARG A 74 12.90 -19.41 8.63
C ARG A 74 14.40 -19.70 8.76
N ILE A 75 15.25 -18.80 8.25
CA ILE A 75 16.71 -18.95 8.32
C ILE A 75 17.21 -19.04 9.77
N ARG A 76 16.64 -18.23 10.67
CA ARG A 76 17.02 -18.28 12.10
C ARG A 76 16.73 -19.64 12.74
N MET A 77 15.55 -20.21 12.48
CA MET A 77 15.18 -21.52 13.03
C MET A 77 16.08 -22.65 12.55
N GLU A 78 16.63 -22.55 11.33
CA GLU A 78 17.56 -23.54 10.77
C GLU A 78 18.99 -23.38 11.29
N SER A 79 19.37 -22.18 11.75
CA SER A 79 20.67 -21.94 12.38
C SER A 79 20.73 -22.39 13.85
N ASP A 80 19.57 -22.53 14.51
CA ASP A 80 19.46 -22.88 15.93
C ASP A 80 19.22 -24.39 16.17
N ALA A 81 19.14 -25.18 15.10
CA ALA A 81 18.89 -26.64 15.10
C ALA A 81 20.16 -27.44 14.76
#